data_AF-A0A918GJ52-F1
#
_entry.id   AF-A0A918GJ52-F1
#
_cell.length_a   1.000
_cell.length_b   1.000
_cell.length_c   1.000
_cell.angle_alpha   90.00
_cell.angle_beta   90.00
_cell.angle_gamma   90.00
#
_symmetry.space_group_name_H-M   'P 1'
#
loop_
_entity.id
_entity.type
_entity.pdbx_description
1 polymer ?
#
loop_
_entity_poly.entity_id
_entity_poly.type
_entity_poly.pdbx_seq_one_letter_code
_entity_poly.pdbx_strand_id
1 'polypeptide(L)'
;MSGALKAAARAAVDRHAEELIALSERLHADPETAWEEHRAAASVPGLLDRAGFDVTAAYLDTAFHARFGSGPVRIALCAEYDALPGLGHACGHNLIAASSVGAALGLAAVADDAGLTVEVYGTPAEEGGGGKIEMLDRGAFTGVDLAMMVHPAPVDVAEARPFAVSHSRISCTGRSAHAAAYPETGINAADAFTVAQVAIGLLRQQLPASARVHGVVTHAGDALLVPVFGRLSDRVGREPVFVAATTALLVLSTPAFLLMRTGLAGTWIAGLLLGAILAAILGTYAVWSAEIFPTRTRQSGLSVAYNITAALFAGTVPYLMTVLVSATGSTLVPGPYLMVFATGGLAAALTLKETAGRALLRPEDVDGVPAGPRRRAGAA
;
A
#
# COMPACT_ATOMS: atom_id res chain seq x y z
N MET A 1 2.87 42.37 33.58
CA MET A 1 2.20 41.06 33.80
C MET A 1 2.57 40.02 32.75
N SER A 2 2.37 40.24 31.44
CA SER A 2 2.60 39.18 30.44
C SER A 2 4.03 38.61 30.40
N GLY A 3 5.06 39.42 30.65
CA GLY A 3 6.45 38.94 30.66
C GLY A 3 6.77 37.95 31.79
N ALA A 4 6.19 38.14 32.98
CA ALA A 4 6.39 37.25 34.11
C ALA A 4 5.72 35.88 33.88
N LEU A 5 4.49 35.88 33.35
CA LEU A 5 3.77 34.66 33.00
C LEU A 5 4.51 33.87 31.90
N LYS A 6 5.00 34.56 30.87
CA LYS A 6 5.83 33.91 29.82
C LYS A 6 7.08 33.26 30.39
N ALA A 7 7.77 33.93 31.32
CA ALA A 7 8.95 33.38 31.98
C ALA A 7 8.61 32.18 32.87
N ALA A 8 7.51 32.23 33.62
CA ALA A 8 7.04 31.14 34.47
C ALA A 8 6.65 29.89 33.65
N ALA A 9 5.89 30.09 32.55
CA ALA A 9 5.53 29.02 31.63
C ALA A 9 6.77 28.38 31.00
N ARG A 10 7.74 29.18 30.53
CA ARG A 10 9.00 28.66 29.99
C ARG A 10 9.78 27.86 31.02
N ALA A 11 9.91 28.39 32.25
CA ALA A 11 10.59 27.68 33.32
C ALA A 11 9.91 26.36 33.68
N ALA A 12 8.59 26.25 33.53
CA ALA A 12 7.87 24.99 33.70
C ALA A 12 8.19 23.98 32.60
N VAL A 13 8.25 24.40 31.34
CA VAL A 13 8.69 23.54 30.23
C VAL A 13 10.13 23.07 30.46
N ASP A 14 11.03 23.98 30.81
CA ASP A 14 12.45 23.67 31.03
C ASP A 14 12.65 22.65 32.18
N ARG A 15 11.81 22.69 33.23
CA ARG A 15 11.85 21.71 34.34
C ARG A 15 11.47 20.30 33.90
N HIS A 16 10.62 20.14 32.89
CA HIS A 16 10.18 18.83 32.39
C HIS A 16 10.94 18.40 31.14
N ALA A 17 11.98 19.13 30.71
CA ALA A 17 12.66 18.88 29.44
C ALA A 17 13.15 17.43 29.28
N GLU A 18 13.76 16.85 30.32
CA GLU A 18 14.24 15.46 30.27
C GLU A 18 13.08 14.45 30.13
N GLU A 19 11.97 14.66 30.84
CA GLU A 19 10.78 13.80 30.74
C GLU A 19 10.11 13.89 29.36
N LEU A 20 10.08 15.09 28.78
CA LEU A 20 9.51 15.35 27.45
C LEU A 20 10.35 14.74 26.34
N ILE A 21 11.68 14.87 26.43
CA ILE A 21 12.62 14.21 25.50
C ILE A 21 12.46 12.70 25.61
N ALA A 22 12.45 12.15 26.82
CA ALA A 22 12.27 10.72 27.04
C ALA A 22 10.90 10.21 26.55
N LEU A 23 9.83 11.02 26.63
CA LEU A 23 8.53 10.69 26.04
C LEU A 23 8.64 10.57 24.52
N SER A 24 9.22 11.57 23.85
CA SER A 24 9.45 11.56 22.40
C SER A 24 10.29 10.35 21.98
N GLU A 25 11.38 10.05 22.68
CA GLU A 25 12.25 8.92 22.37
C GLU A 25 11.56 7.56 22.55
N ARG A 26 10.72 7.41 23.59
CA ARG A 26 9.93 6.18 23.78
C ARG A 26 8.91 5.98 22.65
N LEU A 27 8.17 7.02 22.28
CA LEU A 27 7.23 6.94 21.16
C LEU A 27 7.98 6.61 19.86
N HIS A 28 9.11 7.27 19.61
CA HIS A 28 9.95 7.00 18.44
C HIS A 28 10.44 5.54 18.38
N ALA A 29 10.78 4.95 19.53
CA ALA A 29 11.29 3.58 19.61
C ALA A 29 10.20 2.51 19.44
N ASP A 30 8.93 2.85 19.65
CA ASP A 30 7.80 1.92 19.63
C ASP A 30 6.67 2.41 18.72
N PRO A 31 6.90 2.46 17.39
CA PRO A 31 5.96 3.04 16.45
C PRO A 31 4.71 2.16 16.30
N GLU A 32 3.54 2.76 16.47
CA GLU A 32 2.23 2.15 16.23
C GLU A 32 1.49 2.90 15.12
N THR A 33 0.86 2.19 14.20
CA THR A 33 0.20 2.79 13.03
C THR A 33 -1.20 3.30 13.35
N ALA A 34 -1.76 4.11 12.43
CA ALA A 34 -3.13 4.60 12.48
C ALA A 34 -4.15 3.56 13.03
N TRP A 35 -4.86 3.94 14.10
CA TRP A 35 -5.85 3.17 14.86
C TRP A 35 -5.33 2.00 15.72
N GLU A 36 -4.03 1.75 15.73
CA GLU A 36 -3.39 0.69 16.52
C GLU A 36 -2.47 1.28 17.61
N GLU A 37 -2.55 2.59 17.88
CA GLU A 37 -1.68 3.36 18.77
C GLU A 37 -2.00 3.19 20.26
N HIS A 38 -2.27 1.96 20.68
CA HIS A 38 -2.72 1.66 22.04
C HIS A 38 -1.67 2.00 23.11
N ARG A 39 -0.39 1.70 22.87
CA ARG A 39 0.69 1.95 23.82
C ARG A 39 1.04 3.44 23.87
N ALA A 40 1.03 4.11 22.72
CA ALA A 40 1.18 5.55 22.64
C ALA A 40 0.05 6.27 23.41
N ALA A 41 -1.21 5.94 23.12
CA ALA A 41 -2.38 6.52 23.78
C ALA A 41 -2.41 6.28 25.29
N ALA A 42 -1.88 5.15 25.77
CA ALA A 42 -1.75 4.86 27.20
C ALA A 42 -0.57 5.61 27.86
N SER A 43 0.52 5.88 27.14
CA SER A 43 1.75 6.42 27.71
C SER A 43 1.81 7.95 27.73
N VAL A 44 1.31 8.62 26.69
CA VAL A 44 1.32 10.08 26.55
C VAL A 44 0.63 10.81 27.73
N PRO A 45 -0.59 10.44 28.15
CA PRO A 45 -1.27 11.17 29.22
C PRO A 45 -0.63 10.98 30.60
N GLY A 46 0.26 9.99 30.79
CA GLY A 46 0.86 9.70 32.08
C GLY A 46 1.69 10.87 32.66
N LEU A 47 2.29 11.73 31.82
CA LEU A 47 2.97 12.92 32.32
C LEU A 47 1.99 14.04 32.72
N LEU A 48 0.86 14.14 32.02
CA LEU A 48 -0.22 15.10 32.35
C LEU A 48 -0.91 14.72 33.66
N ASP A 49 -1.21 13.44 33.86
CA ASP A 49 -1.80 12.91 35.10
C ASP A 49 -0.92 13.23 36.32
N ARG A 50 0.39 12.98 36.23
CA ARG A 50 1.35 13.35 37.29
C ARG A 50 1.42 14.86 37.57
N ALA A 51 1.11 15.68 36.58
CA ALA A 51 1.04 17.13 36.70
C ALA A 51 -0.33 17.63 37.20
N GLY A 52 -1.26 16.73 37.53
CA GLY A 52 -2.57 17.05 38.11
C GLY A 52 -3.66 17.35 37.08
N PHE A 53 -3.48 16.95 35.82
CA PHE A 53 -4.56 17.00 34.84
C PHE A 53 -5.58 15.89 35.15
N ASP A 54 -6.86 16.20 34.98
CA ASP A 54 -7.94 15.21 34.94
C ASP A 54 -7.92 14.51 33.59
N VAL A 55 -7.48 13.24 33.57
CA VAL A 55 -7.30 12.45 32.36
C VAL A 55 -8.47 11.49 32.16
N THR A 56 -9.17 11.66 31.04
CA THR A 56 -10.06 10.66 30.47
C THR A 56 -9.32 9.83 29.43
N ALA A 57 -8.85 8.66 29.85
CA ALA A 57 -8.30 7.66 28.94
C ALA A 57 -9.41 7.06 28.05
N ALA A 58 -9.02 6.54 26.88
CA ALA A 58 -9.92 5.87 25.94
C ALA A 58 -11.14 6.72 25.54
N TYR A 59 -10.93 8.01 25.25
CA TYR A 59 -11.96 8.88 24.65
C TYR A 59 -12.49 8.29 23.33
N LEU A 60 -11.57 7.67 22.59
CA LEU A 60 -11.75 6.62 21.59
C LEU A 60 -10.74 5.51 21.94
N ASP A 61 -10.81 4.34 21.31
CA ASP A 61 -9.93 3.20 21.63
C ASP A 61 -8.43 3.56 21.68
N THR A 62 -7.98 4.50 20.84
CA THR A 62 -6.60 5.02 20.84
C THR A 62 -6.55 6.54 21.02
N ALA A 63 -7.54 7.17 21.67
CA ALA A 63 -7.55 8.60 21.98
C ALA A 63 -7.66 8.86 23.50
N PHE A 64 -7.22 10.03 23.94
CA PHE A 64 -7.42 10.49 25.32
C PHE A 64 -7.81 11.98 25.34
N HIS A 65 -8.37 12.41 26.46
CA HIS A 65 -8.60 13.82 26.78
C HIS A 65 -8.05 14.11 28.17
N ALA A 66 -7.36 15.24 28.34
CA ALA A 66 -6.83 15.67 29.62
C ALA A 66 -7.19 17.14 29.86
N ARG A 67 -7.58 17.51 31.08
CA ARG A 67 -7.99 18.87 31.43
C ARG A 67 -7.33 19.37 32.70
N PHE A 68 -6.93 20.65 32.70
CA PHE A 68 -6.41 21.35 33.88
C PHE A 68 -6.99 22.76 33.99
N GLY A 69 -7.28 23.18 35.22
CA GLY A 69 -7.81 24.51 35.52
C GLY A 69 -9.31 24.66 35.24
N SER A 70 -9.82 25.84 35.62
CA SER A 70 -11.25 26.18 35.54
C SER A 70 -11.48 27.61 35.05
N GLY A 71 -10.48 28.21 34.42
CA GLY A 71 -10.58 29.56 33.90
C GLY A 71 -11.50 29.67 32.67
N PRO A 72 -12.02 30.87 32.37
CA PRO A 72 -13.00 31.07 31.31
C PRO A 72 -12.46 30.85 29.89
N VAL A 73 -11.14 30.97 29.66
CA VAL A 73 -10.53 30.78 28.33
C VAL A 73 -10.06 29.34 28.19
N ARG A 74 -10.66 28.58 27.27
CA ARG A 74 -10.39 27.17 27.03
C ARG A 74 -9.44 26.99 25.84
N ILE A 75 -8.26 26.45 26.09
CA ILE A 75 -7.22 26.20 25.07
C ILE A 75 -7.05 24.70 24.91
N ALA A 76 -7.20 24.18 23.68
CA ALA A 76 -6.92 22.80 23.33
C ALA A 76 -5.57 22.65 22.62
N LEU A 77 -4.82 21.64 23.02
CA LEU A 77 -3.56 21.22 22.41
C LEU A 77 -3.73 19.83 21.81
N CYS A 78 -3.41 19.66 20.53
CA CYS A 78 -3.51 18.37 19.84
C CYS A 78 -2.19 17.60 19.95
N ALA A 79 -2.23 16.38 20.48
CA ALA A 79 -1.10 15.47 20.56
C ALA A 79 -1.32 14.31 19.59
N GLU A 80 -0.57 14.28 18.49
CA GLU A 80 -0.56 13.18 17.52
C GLU A 80 0.58 12.22 17.83
N TYR A 81 0.37 10.93 17.58
CA TYR A 81 1.33 9.88 17.93
C TYR A 81 1.19 8.61 17.09
N ASP A 82 0.51 8.66 15.95
CA ASP A 82 0.53 7.59 14.97
C ASP A 82 1.82 7.60 14.14
N ALA A 83 2.23 6.42 13.71
CA ALA A 83 3.40 6.19 12.89
C ALA A 83 3.01 5.73 11.48
N LEU A 84 3.95 5.90 10.55
CA LEU A 84 3.80 5.44 9.18
C LEU A 84 4.18 3.96 9.03
N PRO A 85 3.38 3.14 8.32
CA PRO A 85 3.70 1.73 8.09
C PRO A 85 5.10 1.53 7.49
N GLY A 86 5.97 0.84 8.23
CA GLY A 86 7.34 0.53 7.80
C GLY A 86 8.34 1.69 7.82
N LEU A 87 7.91 2.90 8.19
CA LEU A 87 8.75 4.10 8.28
C LEU A 87 8.89 4.65 9.72
N GLY A 88 8.07 4.16 10.65
CA GLY A 88 8.04 4.67 12.02
C GLY A 88 7.54 6.11 12.06
N HIS A 89 8.04 6.90 13.01
CA HIS A 89 7.68 8.31 13.15
C HIS A 89 8.41 9.24 12.17
N ALA A 90 8.45 8.87 10.88
CA ALA A 90 9.07 9.70 9.84
C ALA A 90 8.37 11.07 9.65
N CYS A 91 7.09 11.17 10.02
CA CYS A 91 6.34 12.44 10.05
C CYS A 91 6.55 13.24 11.36
N GLY A 92 7.24 12.63 12.35
CA GLY A 92 7.62 13.29 13.59
C GLY A 92 6.52 13.40 14.64
N HIS A 93 5.47 12.57 14.59
CA HIS A 93 4.35 12.65 15.54
C HIS A 93 4.80 12.44 17.00
N ASN A 94 5.86 11.68 17.25
CA ASN A 94 6.51 11.62 18.57
C ASN A 94 6.93 13.01 19.12
N LEU A 95 7.38 13.92 18.26
CA LEU A 95 7.74 15.29 18.62
C LEU A 95 6.49 16.16 18.82
N ILE A 96 5.42 15.92 18.06
CA ILE A 96 4.13 16.60 18.20
C ILE A 96 3.55 16.29 19.58
N ALA A 97 3.44 14.99 19.93
CA ALA A 97 2.98 14.57 21.25
C ALA A 97 3.78 15.21 22.39
N ALA A 98 5.11 15.12 22.34
CA ALA A 98 5.96 15.69 23.39
C ALA A 98 5.85 17.22 23.48
N SER A 99 5.77 17.91 22.34
CA SER A 99 5.64 19.37 22.29
C SER A 99 4.29 19.84 22.82
N SER A 100 3.20 19.14 22.50
CA SER A 100 1.86 19.44 23.01
C SER A 100 1.74 19.18 24.51
N VAL A 101 2.33 18.09 25.02
CA VAL A 101 2.42 17.85 26.47
C VAL A 101 3.26 18.94 27.15
N GLY A 102 4.41 19.30 26.60
CA GLY A 102 5.26 20.36 27.15
C GLY A 102 4.54 21.71 27.21
N ALA A 103 3.85 22.10 26.14
CA ALA A 103 3.02 23.30 26.11
C ALA A 103 1.91 23.26 27.17
N ALA A 104 1.26 22.11 27.37
CA ALA A 104 0.24 21.92 28.38
C ALA A 104 0.79 22.16 29.80
N LEU A 105 1.94 21.57 30.13
CA LEU A 105 2.61 21.75 31.42
C LEU A 105 3.01 23.22 31.64
N GLY A 106 3.52 23.88 30.59
CA GLY A 106 3.85 25.30 30.62
C GLY A 106 2.64 26.19 30.91
N LEU A 107 1.51 25.92 30.26
CA LEU A 107 0.26 26.66 30.46
C LEU A 107 -0.37 26.35 31.82
N ALA A 108 -0.33 25.11 32.28
CA ALA A 108 -0.85 24.70 33.59
C ALA A 108 -0.20 25.49 34.73
N ALA A 109 1.12 25.75 34.64
CA ALA A 109 1.86 26.52 35.64
C ALA A 109 1.42 27.99 35.78
N VAL A 110 0.64 28.51 34.82
CA VAL A 110 0.12 29.89 34.82
C VAL A 110 -1.40 29.94 34.65
N ALA A 111 -2.10 28.80 34.72
CA ALA A 111 -3.49 28.70 34.34
C ALA A 111 -4.40 29.59 35.20
N ASP A 112 -4.20 29.60 36.52
CA ASP A 112 -5.01 30.40 37.43
C ASP A 112 -4.80 31.92 37.20
N ASP A 113 -3.54 32.36 37.13
CA ASP A 113 -3.19 33.77 36.92
C ASP A 113 -3.63 34.30 35.55
N ALA A 114 -3.69 33.42 34.55
CA ALA A 114 -4.09 33.74 33.18
C ALA A 114 -5.58 33.45 32.90
N GLY A 115 -6.32 32.89 33.86
CA GLY A 115 -7.73 32.53 33.68
C GLY A 115 -7.95 31.47 32.60
N LEU A 116 -7.10 30.44 32.55
CA LEU A 116 -7.14 29.38 31.54
C LEU A 116 -7.79 28.10 32.07
N THR A 117 -8.43 27.39 31.14
CA THR A 117 -8.62 25.94 31.20
C THR A 117 -7.79 25.35 30.07
N VAL A 118 -6.83 24.48 30.39
CA VAL A 118 -5.95 23.83 29.43
C VAL A 118 -6.47 22.43 29.15
N GLU A 119 -6.65 22.11 27.88
CA GLU A 119 -7.09 20.79 27.42
C GLU A 119 -6.06 20.19 26.48
N VAL A 120 -5.82 18.89 26.60
CA VAL A 120 -4.98 18.12 25.68
C VAL A 120 -5.82 17.01 25.10
N TYR A 121 -5.86 16.94 23.77
CA TYR A 121 -6.53 15.88 23.03
C TYR A 121 -5.46 14.99 22.41
N GLY A 122 -5.44 13.73 22.81
CA GLY A 122 -4.71 12.70 22.08
C GLY A 122 -5.47 12.36 20.81
N THR A 123 -4.92 12.73 19.66
CA THR A 123 -5.61 12.66 18.36
C THR A 123 -4.98 11.56 17.51
N PRO A 124 -5.61 10.36 17.41
CA PRO A 124 -5.04 9.23 16.69
C PRO A 124 -5.17 9.39 15.18
N ALA A 125 -4.47 8.50 14.45
CA ALA A 125 -4.71 8.19 13.06
C ALA A 125 -4.78 9.43 12.12
N GLU A 126 -3.81 10.34 12.23
CA GLU A 126 -3.72 11.51 11.36
C GLU A 126 -3.40 11.10 9.91
N GLU A 127 -2.55 10.09 9.71
CA GLU A 127 -2.02 9.64 8.41
C GLU A 127 -3.04 8.84 7.59
N GLY A 128 -4.19 9.47 7.31
CA GLY A 128 -5.27 8.94 6.48
C GLY A 128 -6.37 8.18 7.23
N GLY A 129 -6.28 8.05 8.56
CA GLY A 129 -7.30 7.37 9.37
C GLY A 129 -8.43 8.26 9.86
N GLY A 130 -8.23 9.58 9.91
CA GLY A 130 -9.27 10.56 10.19
C GLY A 130 -9.65 10.70 11.67
N GLY A 131 -8.77 10.40 12.63
CA GLY A 131 -9.14 10.36 14.04
C GLY A 131 -9.74 11.65 14.60
N LYS A 132 -9.22 12.82 14.18
CA LYS A 132 -9.82 14.12 14.57
C LYS A 132 -11.25 14.31 14.06
N ILE A 133 -11.61 13.72 12.90
CA ILE A 133 -12.97 13.78 12.37
C ILE A 133 -13.91 12.99 13.28
N GLU A 134 -13.55 11.76 13.64
CA GLU A 134 -14.33 10.92 14.56
C GLU A 134 -14.48 11.59 15.95
N MET A 135 -13.43 12.25 16.44
CA MET A 135 -13.49 13.00 17.68
C MET A 135 -14.45 14.19 17.60
N LEU A 136 -14.40 14.97 16.51
CA LEU A 136 -15.31 16.11 16.29
C LEU A 136 -16.77 15.66 16.22
N ASP A 137 -17.06 14.54 15.55
CA ASP A 137 -18.41 13.98 15.44
C ASP A 137 -18.98 13.54 16.82
N ARG A 138 -18.10 13.25 17.79
CA ARG A 138 -18.45 12.93 19.18
C ARG A 138 -18.42 14.12 20.13
N GLY A 139 -18.25 15.33 19.58
CA GLY A 139 -18.30 16.57 20.34
C GLY A 139 -16.98 16.97 21.01
N ALA A 140 -15.84 16.34 20.66
CA ALA A 140 -14.53 16.87 21.05
C ALA A 140 -14.38 18.32 20.58
N PHE A 141 -13.58 19.10 21.30
CA PHE A 141 -13.37 20.53 21.04
C PHE A 141 -14.61 21.43 21.23
N THR A 142 -15.75 20.91 21.67
CA THR A 142 -16.94 21.74 21.93
C THR A 142 -16.68 22.77 23.03
N GLY A 143 -16.84 24.04 22.66
CA GLY A 143 -16.64 25.18 23.56
C GLY A 143 -15.18 25.49 23.88
N VAL A 144 -14.23 24.98 23.09
CA VAL A 144 -12.83 25.44 23.11
C VAL A 144 -12.74 26.79 22.39
N ASP A 145 -12.01 27.75 22.96
CA ASP A 145 -11.81 29.08 22.36
C ASP A 145 -10.66 29.09 21.35
N LEU A 146 -9.58 28.33 21.63
CA LEU A 146 -8.43 28.17 20.74
C LEU A 146 -7.97 26.71 20.69
N ALA A 147 -7.73 26.17 19.50
CA ALA A 147 -7.05 24.90 19.30
C ALA A 147 -5.69 25.13 18.64
N MET A 148 -4.65 24.48 19.16
CA MET A 148 -3.27 24.70 18.73
C MET A 148 -2.52 23.38 18.59
N MET A 149 -1.55 23.38 17.67
CA MET A 149 -0.65 22.26 17.40
C MET A 149 0.62 22.81 16.75
N VAL A 150 1.74 22.11 16.93
CA VAL A 150 2.97 22.34 16.16
C VAL A 150 3.30 21.07 15.40
N HIS A 151 3.83 21.21 14.19
CA HIS A 151 4.25 20.08 13.36
C HIS A 151 5.73 20.25 13.02
N PRO A 152 6.58 19.22 13.25
CA PRO A 152 7.98 19.28 12.85
C PRO A 152 8.08 19.32 11.32
N ALA A 153 8.91 20.21 10.80
CA ALA A 153 9.14 20.40 9.38
C ALA A 153 10.57 20.91 9.16
N PRO A 154 11.14 20.82 7.95
CA PRO A 154 12.45 21.38 7.65
C PRO A 154 12.49 22.93 7.63
N VAL A 155 11.35 23.59 7.82
CA VAL A 155 11.20 25.05 7.79
C VAL A 155 10.19 25.50 8.85
N ASP A 156 10.41 26.69 9.40
CA ASP A 156 9.48 27.32 10.34
C ASP A 156 8.39 28.10 9.57
N VAL A 157 7.13 27.82 9.91
CA VAL A 157 5.97 28.55 9.40
C VAL A 157 5.01 28.87 10.54
N ALA A 158 4.47 30.09 10.56
CA ALA A 158 3.56 30.53 11.63
C ALA A 158 2.10 30.04 11.44
N GLU A 159 1.69 29.78 10.19
CA GLU A 159 0.34 29.35 9.84
C GLU A 159 0.43 28.17 8.87
N ALA A 160 -0.20 27.04 9.23
CA ALA A 160 -0.37 25.91 8.33
C ALA A 160 -1.54 26.16 7.37
N ARG A 161 -1.34 25.90 6.07
CA ARG A 161 -2.41 25.96 5.05
C ARG A 161 -2.60 24.58 4.42
N PRO A 162 -3.22 23.62 5.15
CA PRO A 162 -3.41 22.28 4.65
C PRO A 162 -4.42 22.24 3.50
N PHE A 163 -4.32 21.23 2.65
CA PHE A 163 -5.33 20.94 1.63
C PHE A 163 -6.44 20.07 2.23
N ALA A 164 -7.67 20.25 1.77
CA ALA A 164 -8.70 19.23 1.95
C ALA A 164 -8.34 18.02 1.08
N VAL A 165 -8.32 16.82 1.68
CA VAL A 165 -7.92 15.58 1.02
C VAL A 165 -9.02 14.54 1.13
N SER A 166 -9.21 13.76 0.07
CA SER A 166 -10.07 12.58 0.06
C SER A 166 -9.40 11.48 -0.76
N HIS A 167 -9.48 10.24 -0.29
CA HIS A 167 -8.92 9.06 -0.94
C HIS A 167 -10.06 8.15 -1.42
N SER A 168 -10.01 7.76 -2.70
CA SER A 168 -10.98 6.84 -3.30
C SER A 168 -10.27 5.63 -3.88
N ARG A 169 -10.69 4.43 -3.48
CA ARG A 169 -10.27 3.17 -4.11
C ARG A 169 -11.31 2.77 -5.15
N ILE A 170 -10.91 2.72 -6.41
CA ILE A 170 -11.78 2.35 -7.52
C ILE A 170 -11.37 0.96 -8.00
N SER A 171 -12.36 0.06 -8.17
CA SER A 171 -12.15 -1.28 -8.72
C SER A 171 -13.04 -1.49 -9.93
N CYS A 172 -12.46 -1.93 -11.04
CA CYS A 172 -13.20 -2.29 -12.25
C CYS A 172 -13.21 -3.82 -12.40
N THR A 173 -14.39 -4.41 -12.45
CA THR A 173 -14.56 -5.85 -12.70
C THR A 173 -14.92 -6.08 -14.15
N GLY A 174 -14.11 -6.87 -14.84
CA GLY A 174 -14.30 -7.23 -16.24
C GLY A 174 -14.77 -8.68 -16.41
N ARG A 175 -14.84 -9.11 -17.67
CA ARG A 175 -15.06 -10.50 -18.08
C ARG A 175 -13.93 -10.90 -19.01
N SER A 176 -13.11 -11.85 -18.60
CA SER A 176 -11.99 -12.33 -19.40
C SER A 176 -12.49 -13.01 -20.68
N ALA A 177 -11.79 -12.78 -21.79
CA ALA A 177 -11.99 -13.47 -23.05
C ALA A 177 -10.65 -13.67 -23.75
N HIS A 178 -10.62 -14.55 -24.76
CA HIS A 178 -9.43 -14.76 -25.55
C HIS A 178 -9.19 -13.55 -26.47
N ALA A 179 -8.23 -12.69 -26.11
CA ALA A 179 -8.02 -11.38 -26.74
C ALA A 179 -7.89 -11.42 -28.27
N ALA A 180 -7.29 -12.47 -28.83
CA ALA A 180 -7.11 -12.60 -30.28
C ALA A 180 -8.25 -13.33 -31.01
N ALA A 181 -9.09 -14.08 -30.30
CA ALA A 181 -10.05 -15.00 -30.93
C ALA A 181 -11.50 -14.55 -30.77
N TYR A 182 -11.84 -14.02 -29.59
CA TYR A 182 -13.20 -13.60 -29.24
C TYR A 182 -13.20 -12.30 -28.42
N PRO A 183 -12.46 -11.24 -28.83
CA PRO A 183 -12.38 -10.00 -28.07
C PRO A 183 -13.75 -9.38 -27.76
N GLU A 184 -14.72 -9.55 -28.66
CA GLU A 184 -16.10 -9.07 -28.52
C GLU A 184 -16.88 -9.71 -27.36
N THR A 185 -16.43 -10.86 -26.87
CA THR A 185 -17.06 -11.53 -25.73
C THR A 185 -16.49 -11.05 -24.38
N GLY A 186 -15.34 -10.36 -24.41
CA GLY A 186 -14.66 -9.83 -23.23
C GLY A 186 -15.23 -8.49 -22.77
N ILE A 187 -15.05 -8.19 -21.48
CA ILE A 187 -15.23 -6.86 -20.90
C ILE A 187 -13.91 -6.49 -20.25
N ASN A 188 -13.15 -5.60 -20.88
CA ASN A 188 -11.78 -5.31 -20.49
C ASN A 188 -11.75 -4.26 -19.35
N ALA A 189 -11.44 -4.71 -18.13
CA ALA A 189 -11.29 -3.83 -16.98
C ALA A 189 -10.12 -2.83 -17.14
N ALA A 190 -9.06 -3.20 -17.89
CA ALA A 190 -7.92 -2.30 -18.13
C ALA A 190 -8.30 -1.13 -19.06
N ASP A 191 -9.20 -1.35 -20.02
CA ASP A 191 -9.72 -0.27 -20.86
C ASP A 191 -10.53 0.73 -20.03
N ALA A 192 -11.36 0.24 -19.10
CA ALA A 192 -12.10 1.10 -18.17
C ALA A 192 -11.16 1.98 -17.33
N PHE A 193 -10.07 1.43 -16.80
CA PHE A 193 -9.05 2.22 -16.10
C PHE A 193 -8.32 3.21 -17.00
N THR A 194 -8.04 2.83 -18.25
CA THR A 194 -7.38 3.72 -19.22
C THR A 194 -8.29 4.92 -19.53
N VAL A 195 -9.57 4.68 -19.81
CA VAL A 195 -10.57 5.73 -20.02
C VAL A 195 -10.68 6.62 -18.79
N ALA A 196 -10.73 6.05 -17.58
CA ALA A 196 -10.79 6.82 -16.34
C ALA A 196 -9.55 7.73 -16.16
N GLN A 197 -8.35 7.22 -16.42
CA GLN A 197 -7.12 8.02 -16.30
C GLN A 197 -7.07 9.16 -17.33
N VAL A 198 -7.46 8.90 -18.58
CA VAL A 198 -7.55 9.94 -19.61
C VAL A 198 -8.59 10.99 -19.22
N ALA A 199 -9.77 10.57 -18.78
CA ALA A 199 -10.82 11.47 -18.35
C ALA A 199 -10.39 12.33 -17.15
N ILE A 200 -9.72 11.76 -16.15
CA ILE A 200 -9.14 12.50 -15.02
C ILE A 200 -8.07 13.49 -15.51
N GLY A 201 -7.19 13.06 -16.43
CA GLY A 201 -6.17 13.91 -17.02
C GLY A 201 -6.75 15.14 -17.72
N LEU A 202 -7.83 14.96 -18.49
CA LEU A 202 -8.55 16.05 -19.16
C LEU A 202 -9.33 16.93 -18.16
N LEU A 203 -9.96 16.31 -17.15
CA LEU A 203 -10.70 17.02 -16.11
C LEU A 203 -9.82 18.03 -15.36
N ARG A 204 -8.53 17.74 -15.18
CA ARG A 204 -7.59 18.65 -14.51
C ARG A 204 -7.56 20.06 -15.12
N GLN A 205 -7.82 20.22 -16.42
CA GLN A 205 -7.91 21.55 -17.05
C GLN A 205 -9.12 22.36 -16.54
N GLN A 206 -10.18 21.68 -16.13
CA GLN A 206 -11.44 22.28 -15.66
C GLN A 206 -11.49 22.41 -14.13
N LEU A 207 -10.47 21.91 -13.42
CA LEU A 207 -10.40 22.02 -11.96
C LEU A 207 -9.82 23.38 -11.53
N PRO A 208 -10.21 23.89 -10.34
CA PRO A 208 -9.59 25.06 -9.76
C PRO A 208 -8.08 24.91 -9.61
N ALA A 209 -7.34 26.03 -9.72
CA ALA A 209 -5.87 26.02 -9.61
C ALA A 209 -5.34 25.52 -8.25
N SER A 210 -6.18 25.50 -7.21
CA SER A 210 -5.89 24.95 -5.88
C SER A 210 -6.15 23.45 -5.76
N ALA A 211 -6.86 22.83 -6.70
CA ALA A 211 -7.21 21.43 -6.65
C ALA A 211 -6.12 20.55 -7.29
N ARG A 212 -5.88 19.38 -6.69
CA ARG A 212 -4.96 18.38 -7.20
C ARG A 212 -5.64 17.02 -7.16
N VAL A 213 -5.61 16.30 -8.27
CA VAL A 213 -6.17 14.95 -8.38
C VAL A 213 -5.14 14.06 -9.03
N HIS A 214 -4.78 12.96 -8.38
CA HIS A 214 -3.79 12.00 -8.86
C HIS A 214 -4.32 10.58 -8.67
N GLY A 215 -3.93 9.68 -9.56
CA GLY A 215 -4.24 8.26 -9.46
C GLY A 215 -3.00 7.45 -9.80
N VAL A 216 -2.92 6.26 -9.21
CA VAL A 216 -1.91 5.25 -9.53
C VAL A 216 -2.63 3.96 -9.89
N VAL A 217 -2.19 3.30 -10.95
CA VAL A 217 -2.65 1.94 -11.26
C VAL A 217 -1.73 0.97 -10.55
N THR A 218 -2.27 0.24 -9.60
CA THR A 218 -1.48 -0.67 -8.74
C THR A 218 -1.14 -2.00 -9.40
N HIS A 219 -1.71 -2.32 -10.59
CA HIS A 219 -1.60 -3.65 -11.23
C HIS A 219 -1.49 -3.65 -12.78
N ALA A 220 -0.82 -2.67 -13.43
CA ALA A 220 -0.80 -2.55 -14.91
C ALA A 220 0.42 -3.13 -15.66
N GLY A 221 1.55 -3.40 -14.98
CA GLY A 221 2.83 -3.70 -15.63
C GLY A 221 2.85 -4.96 -16.51
N ASP A 222 2.01 -5.94 -16.20
CA ASP A 222 2.02 -7.24 -16.86
C ASP A 222 1.53 -7.18 -18.32
N ALA A 223 0.72 -6.19 -18.70
CA ALA A 223 0.12 -6.11 -20.03
C ALA A 223 1.09 -5.68 -21.15
N LEU A 224 2.14 -4.89 -20.84
CA LEU A 224 3.07 -4.35 -21.84
C LEU A 224 4.23 -5.31 -22.15
N LEU A 225 4.77 -5.96 -21.12
CA LEU A 225 5.99 -6.78 -21.25
C LEU A 225 5.68 -8.20 -21.75
N VAL A 226 4.48 -8.71 -21.51
CA VAL A 226 4.06 -10.05 -21.95
C VAL A 226 4.19 -10.26 -23.47
N PRO A 227 3.71 -9.35 -24.36
CA PRO A 227 3.92 -9.48 -25.80
C PRO A 227 5.41 -9.42 -26.22
N VAL A 228 6.22 -8.62 -25.52
CA VAL A 228 7.66 -8.48 -25.79
C VAL A 228 8.37 -9.80 -25.53
N PHE A 229 8.11 -10.43 -24.39
CA PHE A 229 8.70 -11.73 -24.07
C PHE A 229 8.13 -12.88 -24.90
N GLY A 230 6.85 -12.81 -25.30
CA GLY A 230 6.30 -13.71 -26.31
C GLY A 230 7.12 -13.67 -27.61
N ARG A 231 7.38 -12.47 -28.14
CA ARG A 231 8.21 -12.27 -29.34
C ARG A 231 9.67 -12.67 -29.14
N LEU A 232 10.22 -12.47 -27.94
CA LEU A 232 11.58 -12.94 -27.63
C LEU A 232 11.64 -14.47 -27.67
N SER A 233 10.65 -15.14 -27.08
CA SER A 233 10.56 -16.60 -27.11
C SER A 233 10.34 -17.15 -28.53
N ASP A 234 9.71 -16.40 -29.45
CA ASP A 234 9.61 -16.79 -30.86
C ASP A 234 10.98 -16.83 -31.54
N ARG A 235 11.92 -15.98 -31.10
CA ARG A 235 13.26 -15.86 -31.69
C ARG A 235 14.28 -16.81 -31.07
N VAL A 236 14.21 -16.99 -29.75
CA VAL A 236 15.25 -17.69 -28.98
C VAL A 236 14.82 -19.11 -28.58
N GLY A 237 13.52 -19.40 -28.61
CA GLY A 237 12.93 -20.65 -28.10
C GLY A 237 12.09 -20.42 -26.85
N ARG A 238 11.11 -21.30 -26.60
CA ARG A 238 10.28 -21.24 -25.39
C ARG A 238 11.09 -21.66 -24.17
N GLU A 239 11.81 -22.76 -24.29
CA GLU A 239 12.56 -23.38 -23.21
C GLU A 239 13.64 -22.42 -22.66
N PRO A 240 14.53 -21.80 -23.47
CA PRO A 240 15.58 -20.94 -22.93
C PRO A 240 15.04 -19.68 -22.23
N VAL A 241 13.97 -19.06 -22.78
CA VAL A 241 13.38 -17.85 -22.19
C VAL A 241 12.67 -18.19 -20.87
N PHE A 242 11.94 -19.30 -20.84
CA PHE A 242 11.24 -19.73 -19.64
C PHE A 242 12.20 -20.20 -18.53
N VAL A 243 13.25 -20.94 -18.88
CA VAL A 243 14.32 -21.34 -17.96
C VAL A 243 15.04 -20.11 -17.40
N ALA A 244 15.37 -19.13 -18.23
CA ALA A 244 16.00 -17.89 -17.77
C ALA A 244 15.10 -17.11 -16.80
N ALA A 245 13.80 -16.98 -17.12
CA ALA A 245 12.86 -16.24 -16.29
C ALA A 245 12.59 -16.94 -14.95
N THR A 246 12.41 -18.27 -14.95
CA THR A 246 12.23 -19.05 -13.71
C THR A 246 13.51 -19.10 -12.87
N THR A 247 14.69 -19.16 -13.49
CA THR A 247 15.97 -19.04 -12.78
C THR A 247 16.14 -17.66 -12.16
N ALA A 248 15.77 -16.60 -12.88
CA ALA A 248 15.77 -15.24 -12.36
C ALA A 248 14.79 -15.11 -11.18
N LEU A 249 13.59 -15.70 -11.26
CA LEU A 249 12.66 -15.74 -10.14
C LEU A 249 13.25 -16.48 -8.92
N LEU A 250 13.91 -17.62 -9.16
CA LEU A 250 14.56 -18.42 -8.11
C LEU A 250 15.68 -17.65 -7.40
N VAL A 251 16.51 -16.91 -8.14
CA VAL A 251 17.69 -16.23 -7.58
C VAL A 251 17.34 -14.85 -7.03
N LEU A 252 16.47 -14.10 -7.71
CA LEU A 252 16.24 -12.67 -7.43
C LEU A 252 15.04 -12.41 -6.54
N SER A 253 14.19 -13.39 -6.26
CA SER A 253 12.99 -13.15 -5.45
C SER A 253 13.32 -12.61 -4.04
N THR A 254 14.13 -13.32 -3.25
CA THR A 254 14.52 -12.86 -1.91
C THR A 254 15.32 -11.54 -1.93
N PRO A 255 16.32 -11.35 -2.81
CA PRO A 255 16.97 -10.05 -2.99
C PRO A 255 16.02 -8.91 -3.33
N ALA A 256 14.99 -9.14 -4.15
CA ALA A 256 14.00 -8.13 -4.48
C ALA A 256 13.21 -7.68 -3.24
N PHE A 257 12.77 -8.61 -2.38
CA PHE A 257 12.12 -8.27 -1.11
C PHE A 257 13.05 -7.55 -0.12
N LEU A 258 14.34 -7.89 -0.10
CA LEU A 258 15.33 -7.13 0.67
C LEU A 258 15.49 -5.70 0.13
N LEU A 259 15.48 -5.53 -1.19
CA LEU A 259 15.56 -4.22 -1.84
C LEU A 259 14.31 -3.36 -1.55
N MET A 260 13.12 -3.97 -1.46
CA MET A 260 11.90 -3.24 -1.06
C MET A 260 12.05 -2.57 0.31
N ARG A 261 12.89 -3.11 1.21
CA ARG A 261 13.13 -2.54 2.55
C ARG A 261 13.98 -1.28 2.54
N THR A 262 14.63 -0.93 1.43
CA THR A 262 15.48 0.28 1.37
C THR A 262 14.68 1.56 1.10
N GLY A 263 13.35 1.48 1.09
CA GLY A 263 12.44 2.62 0.89
C GLY A 263 11.77 2.63 -0.49
N LEU A 264 11.16 3.76 -0.83
CA LEU A 264 10.28 3.89 -2.00
C LEU A 264 10.99 3.53 -3.32
N ALA A 265 12.20 4.03 -3.54
CA ALA A 265 12.97 3.74 -4.75
C ALA A 265 13.30 2.24 -4.87
N GLY A 266 13.71 1.60 -3.77
CA GLY A 266 13.98 0.16 -3.74
C GLY A 266 12.72 -0.67 -4.02
N THR A 267 11.57 -0.23 -3.50
CA THR A 267 10.27 -0.87 -3.76
C THR A 267 9.88 -0.81 -5.24
N TRP A 268 10.03 0.36 -5.87
CA TRP A 268 9.75 0.50 -7.31
C TRP A 268 10.68 -0.36 -8.18
N ILE A 269 11.98 -0.35 -7.89
CA ILE A 269 12.96 -1.14 -8.65
C ILE A 269 12.65 -2.64 -8.51
N ALA A 270 12.42 -3.11 -7.29
CA ALA A 270 12.08 -4.50 -7.03
C ALA A 270 10.74 -4.91 -7.67
N GLY A 271 9.72 -4.05 -7.61
CA GLY A 271 8.43 -4.29 -8.25
C GLY A 271 8.54 -4.38 -9.77
N LEU A 272 9.30 -3.50 -10.40
CA LEU A 272 9.56 -3.55 -11.84
C LEU A 272 10.35 -4.80 -12.25
N LEU A 273 11.35 -5.18 -11.44
CA LEU A 273 12.14 -6.40 -11.67
C LEU A 273 11.25 -7.65 -11.61
N LEU A 274 10.49 -7.82 -10.54
CA LEU A 274 9.59 -8.97 -10.37
C LEU A 274 8.48 -8.98 -11.43
N GLY A 275 7.94 -7.82 -11.80
CA GLY A 275 6.97 -7.68 -12.88
C GLY A 275 7.54 -8.08 -14.24
N ALA A 276 8.79 -7.70 -14.55
CA ALA A 276 9.44 -8.11 -15.78
C ALA A 276 9.69 -9.64 -15.84
N ILE A 277 10.09 -10.24 -14.72
CA ILE A 277 10.25 -11.69 -14.59
C ILE A 277 8.91 -12.40 -14.80
N LEU A 278 7.85 -11.92 -14.13
CA LEU A 278 6.50 -12.47 -14.27
C LEU A 278 6.00 -12.36 -15.71
N ALA A 279 6.20 -11.22 -16.36
CA ALA A 279 5.84 -11.02 -17.75
C ALA A 279 6.60 -11.97 -18.70
N ALA A 280 7.87 -12.27 -18.42
CA ALA A 280 8.65 -13.24 -19.18
C ALA A 280 8.10 -14.67 -19.04
N ILE A 281 7.73 -15.06 -17.82
CA ILE A 281 7.09 -16.35 -17.53
C ILE A 281 5.74 -16.43 -18.23
N LEU A 282 4.86 -15.44 -18.04
CA LEU A 282 3.51 -15.42 -18.62
C LEU A 282 3.51 -15.37 -20.15
N GLY A 283 4.34 -14.50 -20.74
CA GLY A 283 4.45 -14.35 -22.19
C GLY A 283 4.95 -15.61 -22.88
N THR A 284 5.88 -16.33 -22.25
CA THR A 284 6.40 -17.59 -22.79
C THR A 284 5.44 -18.75 -22.52
N TYR A 285 4.89 -18.83 -21.31
CA TYR A 285 3.93 -19.87 -20.91
C TYR A 285 2.68 -19.89 -21.77
N ALA A 286 2.08 -18.72 -22.03
CA ALA A 286 0.84 -18.64 -22.80
C ALA A 286 0.98 -19.25 -24.19
N VAL A 287 2.13 -19.07 -24.82
CA VAL A 287 2.43 -19.63 -26.15
C VAL A 287 2.82 -21.10 -26.04
N TRP A 288 3.76 -21.44 -25.14
CA TRP A 288 4.26 -22.80 -25.01
C TRP A 288 3.17 -23.80 -24.63
N SER A 289 2.30 -23.44 -23.68
CA SER A 289 1.17 -24.26 -23.25
C SER A 289 0.16 -24.49 -24.39
N ALA A 290 -0.09 -23.49 -25.23
CA ALA A 290 -0.93 -23.65 -26.41
C ALA A 290 -0.28 -24.62 -27.42
N GLU A 291 1.03 -24.53 -27.64
CA GLU A 291 1.74 -25.32 -28.65
C GLU A 291 1.93 -26.80 -28.25
N ILE A 292 1.95 -27.12 -26.96
CA ILE A 292 2.13 -28.50 -26.46
C ILE A 292 0.91 -29.39 -26.77
N PHE A 293 -0.30 -28.83 -26.79
CA PHE A 293 -1.52 -29.58 -27.06
C PHE A 293 -1.86 -29.61 -28.56
N PRO A 294 -2.33 -30.77 -29.10
CA PRO A 294 -2.87 -30.87 -30.45
C PRO A 294 -3.99 -29.85 -30.68
N THR A 295 -4.08 -29.28 -31.88
CA THR A 295 -5.03 -28.20 -32.23
C THR A 295 -6.49 -28.56 -31.88
N ARG A 296 -6.89 -29.81 -32.08
CA ARG A 296 -8.22 -30.34 -31.77
C ARG A 296 -8.60 -30.37 -30.29
N THR A 297 -7.63 -30.50 -29.39
CA THR A 297 -7.85 -30.64 -27.93
C THR A 297 -7.20 -29.54 -27.10
N ARG A 298 -6.56 -28.58 -27.76
CA ARG A 298 -5.77 -27.50 -27.16
C ARG A 298 -6.54 -26.69 -26.14
N GLN A 299 -7.77 -26.33 -26.48
CA GLN A 299 -8.63 -25.56 -25.58
C GLN A 299 -8.86 -26.34 -24.28
N SER A 300 -9.29 -27.60 -24.39
CA SER A 300 -9.63 -28.41 -23.23
C SER A 300 -8.41 -28.70 -22.35
N GLY A 301 -7.27 -29.01 -22.95
CA GLY A 301 -6.01 -29.23 -22.22
C GLY A 301 -5.55 -27.98 -21.46
N LEU A 302 -5.57 -26.82 -22.12
CA LEU A 302 -5.19 -25.54 -21.51
C LEU A 302 -6.16 -25.12 -20.40
N SER A 303 -7.47 -25.28 -20.63
CA SER A 303 -8.53 -24.92 -19.68
C SER A 303 -8.44 -25.74 -18.39
N VAL A 304 -8.18 -27.04 -18.48
CA VAL A 304 -8.05 -27.92 -17.30
C VAL A 304 -6.82 -27.51 -16.47
N ALA A 305 -5.67 -27.32 -17.11
CA ALA A 305 -4.45 -26.91 -16.41
C ALA A 305 -4.59 -25.54 -15.73
N TYR A 306 -5.19 -24.57 -16.43
CA TYR A 306 -5.42 -23.22 -15.90
C TYR A 306 -6.40 -23.24 -14.73
N ASN A 307 -7.57 -23.88 -14.87
CA ASN A 307 -8.62 -23.85 -13.85
C ASN A 307 -8.20 -24.56 -12.56
N ILE A 308 -7.49 -25.68 -12.65
CA ILE A 308 -6.97 -26.39 -11.46
C ILE A 308 -5.97 -25.51 -10.72
N THR A 309 -5.03 -24.90 -11.45
CA THR A 309 -4.00 -24.04 -10.85
C THR A 309 -4.62 -22.78 -10.25
N ALA A 310 -5.53 -22.12 -10.96
CA ALA A 310 -6.24 -20.95 -10.46
C ALA A 310 -7.09 -21.27 -9.22
N ALA A 311 -7.81 -22.39 -9.21
CA ALA A 311 -8.62 -22.82 -8.06
C ALA A 311 -7.77 -23.09 -6.83
N LEU A 312 -6.59 -23.70 -6.99
CA LEU A 312 -5.69 -24.03 -5.88
C LEU A 312 -4.94 -22.83 -5.33
N PHE A 313 -4.57 -21.85 -6.17
CA PHE A 313 -3.60 -20.81 -5.80
C PHE A 313 -4.14 -19.37 -5.86
N ALA A 314 -5.17 -19.05 -6.63
CA ALA A 314 -5.55 -17.63 -6.83
C ALA A 314 -6.04 -16.93 -5.55
N GLY A 315 -6.75 -17.64 -4.66
CA GLY A 315 -7.27 -17.08 -3.41
C GLY A 315 -6.55 -17.53 -2.14
N THR A 316 -5.83 -18.64 -2.19
CA THR A 316 -5.21 -19.27 -1.01
C THR A 316 -3.86 -18.66 -0.67
N VAL A 317 -3.15 -18.10 -1.66
CA VAL A 317 -1.80 -17.56 -1.49
C VAL A 317 -1.76 -16.39 -0.51
N PRO A 318 -2.64 -15.36 -0.59
CA PRO A 318 -2.66 -14.29 0.41
C PRO A 318 -2.88 -14.81 1.84
N TYR A 319 -3.80 -15.77 2.02
CA TYR A 319 -4.07 -16.38 3.33
C TYR A 319 -2.87 -17.17 3.86
N LEU A 320 -2.26 -17.98 3.01
CA LEU A 320 -1.05 -18.74 3.35
C LEU A 320 0.12 -17.80 3.69
N MET A 321 0.26 -16.68 2.98
CA MET A 321 1.27 -15.66 3.29
C MET A 321 1.05 -15.06 4.67
N THR A 322 -0.19 -14.70 5.01
CA THR A 322 -0.52 -14.18 6.36
C THR A 322 -0.16 -15.19 7.45
N VAL A 323 -0.51 -16.47 7.27
CA VAL A 323 -0.18 -17.53 8.23
C VAL A 323 1.33 -17.71 8.36
N LEU A 324 2.07 -17.78 7.25
CA LEU A 324 3.52 -17.99 7.27
C LEU A 324 4.27 -16.79 7.85
N VAL A 325 3.86 -15.55 7.54
CA VAL A 325 4.43 -14.35 8.15
C VAL A 325 4.17 -14.34 9.66
N SER A 326 2.95 -14.67 10.09
CA SER A 326 2.59 -14.72 11.51
C SER A 326 3.36 -15.81 12.27
N ALA A 327 3.57 -16.97 11.66
CA ALA A 327 4.27 -18.09 12.28
C ALA A 327 5.81 -17.89 12.32
N THR A 328 6.38 -17.19 11.34
CA THR A 328 7.84 -16.99 11.22
C THR A 328 8.33 -15.65 11.77
N GLY A 329 7.43 -14.67 11.93
CA GLY A 329 7.77 -13.28 12.25
C GLY A 329 8.51 -12.54 11.13
N SER A 330 8.63 -13.14 9.93
CA SER A 330 9.45 -12.60 8.84
C SER A 330 8.59 -12.09 7.68
N THR A 331 8.73 -10.81 7.34
CA THR A 331 8.09 -10.22 6.15
C THR A 331 8.77 -10.62 4.84
N LEU A 332 9.89 -11.36 4.90
CA LEU A 332 10.61 -11.86 3.71
C LEU A 332 10.07 -13.18 3.18
N VAL A 333 9.14 -13.83 3.89
CA VAL A 333 8.50 -15.10 3.49
C VAL A 333 8.04 -15.17 2.02
N PRO A 334 7.49 -14.10 1.41
CA PRO A 334 7.11 -14.13 0.00
C PRO A 334 8.28 -14.46 -0.96
N GLY A 335 9.51 -14.13 -0.59
CA GLY A 335 10.72 -14.43 -1.37
C GLY A 335 10.95 -15.95 -1.51
N PRO A 336 11.24 -16.67 -0.41
CA PRO A 336 11.38 -18.13 -0.40
C PRO A 336 10.15 -18.85 -0.94
N TYR A 337 8.95 -18.32 -0.73
CA TYR A 337 7.74 -18.87 -1.32
C TYR A 337 7.82 -18.89 -2.86
N LEU A 338 8.13 -17.74 -3.48
CA LEU A 338 8.28 -17.67 -4.94
C LEU A 338 9.43 -18.55 -5.44
N MET A 339 10.51 -18.73 -4.66
CA MET A 339 11.62 -19.63 -4.99
C MET A 339 11.17 -21.11 -5.11
N VAL A 340 10.28 -21.56 -4.22
CA VAL A 340 9.72 -22.92 -4.28
C VAL A 340 8.94 -23.12 -5.59
N PHE A 341 8.08 -22.17 -5.95
CA PHE A 341 7.33 -22.24 -7.21
C PHE A 341 8.23 -22.11 -8.44
N ALA A 342 9.27 -21.27 -8.37
CA ALA A 342 10.27 -21.15 -9.42
C ALA A 342 11.00 -22.48 -9.66
N THR A 343 11.29 -23.24 -8.61
CA THR A 343 11.92 -24.57 -8.72
C THR A 343 10.99 -25.56 -9.41
N GLY A 344 9.70 -25.58 -9.06
CA GLY A 344 8.70 -26.39 -9.75
C GLY A 344 8.54 -26.01 -11.23
N GLY A 345 8.52 -24.70 -11.52
CA GLY A 345 8.48 -24.17 -12.88
C GLY A 345 9.71 -24.54 -13.71
N LEU A 346 10.90 -24.48 -13.11
CA LEU A 346 12.15 -24.89 -13.76
C LEU A 346 12.18 -26.39 -14.05
N ALA A 347 11.75 -27.22 -13.08
CA ALA A 347 11.63 -28.66 -13.29
C ALA A 347 10.65 -28.98 -14.43
N ALA A 348 9.49 -28.31 -14.47
CA ALA A 348 8.54 -28.45 -15.57
C ALA A 348 9.16 -28.06 -16.91
N ALA A 349 9.85 -26.91 -16.98
CA ALA A 349 10.48 -26.42 -18.20
C ALA A 349 11.47 -27.44 -18.81
N LEU A 350 12.27 -28.09 -17.97
CA LEU A 350 13.26 -29.08 -18.39
C LEU A 350 12.64 -30.41 -18.87
N THR A 351 11.37 -30.66 -18.56
CA THR A 351 10.65 -31.88 -18.99
C THR A 351 9.76 -31.66 -20.22
N LEU A 352 9.40 -30.41 -20.49
CA LEU A 352 8.55 -30.05 -21.62
C LEU A 352 9.36 -30.00 -22.91
N LYS A 353 8.72 -30.39 -24.02
CA LYS A 353 9.37 -30.35 -25.34
C LYS A 353 9.36 -28.92 -25.86
N GLU A 354 10.48 -28.46 -26.40
CA GLU A 354 10.55 -27.21 -27.15
C GLU A 354 9.58 -27.25 -28.36
N THR A 355 8.87 -26.15 -28.57
CA THR A 355 7.82 -26.01 -29.59
C THR A 355 8.05 -24.86 -30.57
N ALA A 356 8.97 -23.94 -30.27
CA ALA A 356 9.31 -22.83 -31.15
C ALA A 356 9.75 -23.33 -32.53
N GLY A 357 9.23 -22.70 -33.59
CA GLY A 357 9.56 -23.04 -34.99
C GLY A 357 8.99 -24.37 -35.49
N ARG A 358 8.19 -25.10 -34.71
CA ARG A 358 7.53 -26.34 -35.15
C ARG A 358 6.15 -26.05 -35.75
N ALA A 359 5.78 -26.82 -36.78
CA ALA A 359 4.45 -26.72 -37.38
C ALA A 359 3.36 -27.09 -36.36
N LEU A 360 2.35 -26.22 -36.23
CA LEU A 360 1.24 -26.40 -35.29
C LEU A 360 0.25 -27.50 -35.73
N LEU A 361 0.20 -27.79 -37.03
CA LEU A 361 -0.61 -28.86 -37.62
C LEU A 361 0.29 -30.05 -37.89
N ARG A 362 0.04 -31.17 -37.22
CA ARG A 362 0.71 -32.43 -37.52
C ARG A 362 -0.11 -33.20 -38.54
N PRO A 363 0.49 -34.10 -39.35
CA PRO A 363 -0.26 -34.94 -40.29
C PRO A 363 -1.41 -35.70 -39.60
N GLU A 364 -1.16 -36.14 -38.37
CA GLU A 364 -2.10 -36.79 -37.45
C GLU A 364 -3.38 -35.98 -37.15
N ASP A 365 -3.30 -34.64 -37.27
CA ASP A 365 -4.41 -33.72 -37.01
C ASP A 365 -5.30 -33.53 -38.26
N VAL A 366 -4.84 -33.97 -39.45
CA VAL A 366 -5.52 -33.80 -40.74
C VAL A 366 -6.28 -35.07 -41.16
N ASP A 367 -5.81 -36.25 -40.75
CA ASP A 367 -6.34 -37.56 -41.16
C ASP A 367 -7.75 -37.90 -40.60
N GLY A 368 -8.35 -37.02 -39.80
CA GLY A 368 -9.70 -37.19 -39.22
C GLY A 368 -10.82 -36.37 -39.88
N VAL A 369 -10.53 -35.59 -40.93
CA VAL A 369 -11.54 -34.74 -41.60
C VAL A 369 -12.15 -35.51 -42.79
N PRO A 370 -13.48 -35.75 -42.82
CA PRO A 370 -14.12 -36.34 -43.99
C PRO A 370 -13.85 -35.46 -45.21
N ALA A 371 -13.32 -36.06 -46.28
CA ALA A 371 -13.03 -35.32 -47.51
C ALA A 371 -14.31 -34.68 -48.06
N GLY A 372 -14.41 -33.34 -47.95
CA GLY A 372 -15.47 -32.57 -48.59
C GLY A 372 -15.47 -32.75 -50.11
N PRO A 373 -16.62 -32.57 -50.78
CA PRO A 373 -16.77 -32.95 -52.18
C PRO A 373 -15.83 -32.14 -53.08
N ARG A 374 -14.97 -32.86 -53.82
CA ARG A 374 -14.08 -32.28 -54.84
C ARG A 374 -14.91 -31.51 -55.87
N ARG A 375 -14.75 -30.18 -55.93
CA ARG A 375 -15.25 -29.37 -57.05
C ARG A 375 -14.60 -29.89 -58.35
N ARG A 376 -15.43 -30.41 -59.25
CA ARG A 376 -15.04 -30.69 -60.64
C ARG A 376 -14.64 -29.37 -61.30
N ALA A 377 -13.42 -29.32 -61.83
CA ALA A 377 -13.06 -28.34 -62.84
C ALA A 377 -13.89 -28.64 -64.10
N GLY A 378 -14.83 -27.75 -64.42
CA GLY A 378 -15.57 -27.75 -65.68
C GLY A 378 -14.91 -26.77 -66.62
N ALA A 379 -14.48 -27.28 -67.77
CA ALA A 379 -14.09 -26.51 -68.93
C ALA A 379 -15.31 -25.81 -69.55
N ALA A 380 -15.15 -24.54 -69.88
CA ALA A 380 -15.71 -23.85 -71.06
C ALA A 380 -14.91 -22.57 -71.26
#